data_AF-A0A945IPJ2-F1
#
_entry.id   AF-A0A945IPJ2-F1
#
_cell.length_a   1.000
_cell.length_b   1.000
_cell.length_c   1.000
_cell.angle_alpha   90.00
_cell.angle_beta   90.00
_cell.angle_gamma   90.00
#
_symmetry.space_group_name_H-M   'P 1'
#
loop_
_entity.id
_entity.type
_entity.pdbx_description
1 polymer ?
#
loop_
_entity_poly.entity_id
_entity_poly.type
_entity_poly.pdbx_seq_one_letter_code
_entity_poly.pdbx_strand_id
1 'polypeptide(L)'
;MKIYFAGPLFTPYERSYIDQCAERMRQAGMEVFVPHEIPLPDPVTPKFIFDTDAEAILGANVVLALLDGPSVDDGTATEIGIFWSEMRHDKTKKGIIGLVTDTRVIRDRNMVDGKGINLFVRGCVE
;
A
#
# COMPACT_ATOMS: atom_id res chain seq x y z
N MET A 1 -16.27 2.69 -3.17
CA MET A 1 -15.31 2.08 -2.22
C MET A 1 -13.97 2.70 -2.52
N LYS A 2 -13.39 3.43 -1.57
CA LYS A 2 -12.12 4.14 -1.76
C LYS A 2 -10.97 3.25 -1.35
N ILE A 3 -9.98 3.11 -2.23
CA ILE A 3 -8.82 2.28 -2.04
C ILE A 3 -7.59 3.16 -2.13
N TYR A 4 -6.72 3.08 -1.13
CA TYR A 4 -5.37 3.61 -1.21
C TYR A 4 -4.44 2.48 -1.62
N PHE A 5 -3.70 2.67 -2.72
CA PHE A 5 -2.75 1.67 -3.19
C PHE A 5 -1.33 2.03 -2.74
N ALA A 6 -0.92 1.41 -1.64
CA ALA A 6 0.40 1.51 -1.05
C ALA A 6 1.40 0.61 -1.80
N GLY A 7 2.62 1.09 -2.02
CA GLY A 7 3.67 0.31 -2.66
C GLY A 7 4.90 1.15 -3.00
N PRO A 8 6.06 0.51 -3.25
CA PRO A 8 7.24 1.23 -3.70
C PRO A 8 6.98 1.90 -5.05
N LEU A 9 7.56 3.08 -5.26
CA LEU A 9 7.30 3.93 -6.44
C LEU A 9 8.59 4.52 -7.04
N PHE A 10 9.73 3.89 -6.78
CA PHE A 10 11.05 4.46 -7.07
C PHE A 10 11.62 3.98 -8.39
N THR A 11 11.14 2.85 -8.91
CA THR A 11 11.54 2.31 -10.21
C THR A 11 10.40 2.39 -11.23
N PRO A 12 10.73 2.43 -12.54
CA PRO A 12 9.70 2.38 -13.60
C PRO A 12 8.87 1.09 -13.56
N TYR A 13 9.45 -0.02 -13.11
CA TYR A 13 8.78 -1.32 -13.04
C TYR A 13 7.70 -1.33 -11.95
N GLU A 14 8.03 -0.80 -10.77
CA GLU A 14 7.07 -0.70 -9.65
C GLU A 14 5.91 0.22 -10.03
N ARG A 15 6.21 1.42 -10.54
CA ARG A 15 5.17 2.37 -11.00
C ARG A 15 4.26 1.75 -12.05
N SER A 16 4.85 1.16 -13.10
CA SER A 16 4.08 0.56 -14.19
C SER A 16 3.20 -0.60 -13.70
N TYR A 17 3.67 -1.40 -12.75
CA TYR A 17 2.88 -2.48 -12.17
C TYR A 17 1.70 -1.95 -11.36
N ILE A 18 1.94 -0.96 -10.50
CA ILE A 18 0.90 -0.28 -9.72
C ILE A 18 -0.14 0.37 -10.65
N ASP A 19 0.30 1.11 -11.67
CA ASP A 19 -0.56 1.76 -12.66
C ASP A 19 -1.49 0.76 -13.37
N GLN A 20 -0.94 -0.37 -13.81
CA GLN A 20 -1.72 -1.42 -14.48
C GLN A 20 -2.77 -2.05 -13.56
N CYS A 21 -2.42 -2.28 -12.30
CA CYS A 21 -3.34 -2.81 -11.30
C CYS A 21 -4.42 -1.78 -10.96
N ALA A 22 -4.05 -0.51 -10.73
CA ALA A 22 -4.96 0.59 -10.45
C ALA A 22 -5.96 0.80 -11.60
N GLU A 23 -5.48 0.78 -12.85
CA GLU A 23 -6.33 0.89 -14.04
C GLU A 23 -7.38 -0.22 -14.10
N ARG A 24 -6.98 -1.49 -13.87
CA ARG A 24 -7.94 -2.61 -13.84
C ARG A 24 -8.99 -2.47 -12.74
N MET A 25 -8.58 -2.00 -11.57
CA MET A 25 -9.49 -1.76 -10.43
C MET A 25 -10.46 -0.60 -10.73
N ARG A 26 -9.98 0.47 -11.35
CA ARG A 26 -10.81 1.60 -11.80
C ARG A 26 -11.81 1.17 -12.88
N GLN A 27 -11.39 0.34 -13.84
CA GLN A 27 -12.28 -0.27 -14.84
C GLN A 27 -13.37 -1.15 -14.20
N ALA A 28 -13.08 -1.76 -13.06
CA ALA A 28 -14.06 -2.51 -12.26
C ALA A 28 -14.97 -1.62 -11.40
N GLY A 29 -14.88 -0.29 -11.51
CA GLY A 29 -15.72 0.68 -10.79
C GLY A 29 -15.22 1.04 -9.39
N MET A 30 -13.95 0.77 -9.06
CA MET A 30 -13.35 1.14 -7.77
C MET A 30 -12.72 2.54 -7.84
N GLU A 31 -12.75 3.27 -6.73
CA GLU A 31 -12.03 4.53 -6.60
C GLU A 31 -10.64 4.22 -6.03
N VAL A 32 -9.57 4.38 -6.82
CA VAL A 32 -8.20 4.04 -6.43
C VAL A 32 -7.33 5.28 -6.43
N PHE A 33 -6.72 5.57 -5.28
CA PHE A 33 -5.67 6.57 -5.12
C PHE A 33 -4.30 5.90 -5.22
N VAL A 34 -3.39 6.50 -5.99
CA VAL A 34 -2.01 6.04 -6.19
C VAL A 34 -1.06 7.22 -5.93
N PRO A 35 -0.13 7.12 -4.96
CA PRO A 35 0.67 8.27 -4.54
C PRO A 35 1.48 8.93 -5.66
N HIS A 36 2.10 8.17 -6.56
CA HIS A 36 2.94 8.74 -7.62
C HIS A 36 2.17 9.39 -8.78
N GLU A 37 0.83 9.34 -8.78
CA GLU A 37 0.01 10.03 -9.77
C GLU A 37 -0.29 11.49 -9.37
N ILE A 38 0.01 11.90 -8.13
CA ILE A 38 -0.28 13.26 -7.68
C ILE A 38 0.67 14.27 -8.32
N PRO A 39 0.18 15.49 -8.64
CA PRO A 39 1.06 16.58 -9.06
C PRO A 39 1.95 17.01 -7.89
N LEU A 40 3.25 17.10 -8.15
CA LEU A 40 4.24 17.53 -7.16
C LEU A 40 4.44 19.05 -7.19
N PRO A 41 4.52 19.73 -6.04
CA PRO A 41 4.87 21.14 -5.96
C PRO A 41 6.37 21.34 -6.22
N ASP A 42 6.77 22.57 -6.53
CA ASP A 42 8.17 22.96 -6.66
C ASP A 42 8.50 24.13 -5.70
N PRO A 43 9.30 23.92 -4.65
CA PRO A 43 9.97 22.67 -4.27
C PRO A 43 9.01 21.66 -3.60
N VAL A 44 9.33 20.37 -3.74
CA VAL A 44 8.68 19.31 -2.96
C VAL A 44 9.16 19.38 -1.51
N THR A 45 8.23 19.26 -0.55
CA THR A 45 8.57 19.20 0.88
C THR A 45 8.07 17.88 1.51
N PRO A 46 8.78 17.32 2.50
CA PRO A 46 8.31 16.13 3.21
C PRO A 46 6.93 16.32 3.85
N LYS A 47 6.64 17.53 4.36
CA LYS A 47 5.33 17.87 4.92
C LYS A 47 4.22 17.73 3.89
N PHE A 48 4.42 18.22 2.68
CA PHE A 48 3.43 18.13 1.61
C PHE A 48 3.11 16.66 1.28
N ILE A 49 4.14 15.83 1.12
CA ILE A 49 3.97 14.39 0.83
C ILE A 49 3.19 13.72 1.96
N PHE A 50 3.65 13.90 3.21
CA PHE A 50 2.98 13.30 4.36
C PHE A 50 1.52 13.74 4.49
N ASP A 51 1.23 15.04 4.41
CA ASP A 51 -0.13 15.54 4.57
C ASP A 51 -1.05 14.99 3.47
N THR A 52 -0.57 14.95 2.21
CA THR A 52 -1.36 14.47 1.07
C THR A 52 -1.66 12.98 1.17
N ASP A 53 -0.63 12.17 1.45
CA ASP A 53 -0.79 10.72 1.55
C ASP A 53 -1.58 10.35 2.81
N ALA A 54 -1.35 11.03 3.94
CA ALA A 54 -2.13 10.80 5.16
C ALA A 54 -3.62 11.12 4.96
N GLU A 55 -3.96 12.22 4.28
CA GLU A 55 -5.35 12.55 3.95
C GLU A 55 -5.97 11.44 3.08
N ALA A 56 -5.26 10.96 2.07
CA ALA A 56 -5.74 9.90 1.18
C ALA A 56 -5.93 8.56 1.90
N ILE A 57 -4.97 8.16 2.76
CA ILE A 57 -5.04 6.93 3.57
C ILE A 57 -6.21 6.99 4.55
N LEU A 58 -6.35 8.10 5.27
CA LEU A 58 -7.44 8.30 6.24
C LEU A 58 -8.79 8.45 5.55
N GLY A 59 -8.83 8.90 4.29
CA GLY A 59 -10.04 8.95 3.46
C GLY A 59 -10.44 7.60 2.84
N ALA A 60 -9.54 6.62 2.82
CA ALA A 60 -9.78 5.32 2.21
C ALA A 60 -10.65 4.41 3.09
N ASN A 61 -11.28 3.42 2.44
CA ASN A 61 -11.98 2.32 3.09
C ASN A 61 -11.11 1.06 3.15
N VAL A 62 -10.17 0.90 2.23
CA VAL A 62 -9.25 -0.25 2.13
C VAL A 62 -7.86 0.26 1.76
N VAL A 63 -6.82 -0.36 2.31
CA VAL A 63 -5.46 -0.25 1.78
C VAL A 63 -5.13 -1.53 1.01
N LEU A 64 -4.71 -1.38 -0.25
CA LEU A 64 -4.04 -2.45 -0.99
C LEU A 64 -2.54 -2.17 -0.92
N ALA A 65 -1.76 -3.10 -0.38
CA ALA A 65 -0.33 -2.90 -0.18
C ALA A 65 0.50 -3.87 -1.04
N LEU A 66 1.36 -3.35 -1.92
CA LEU A 66 2.35 -4.16 -2.62
C LEU A 66 3.51 -4.47 -1.66
N LEU A 67 3.64 -5.74 -1.28
CA LEU A 67 4.60 -6.20 -0.27
C LEU A 67 5.85 -6.85 -0.88
N ASP A 68 5.99 -6.80 -2.21
CA ASP A 68 7.15 -7.35 -2.91
C ASP A 68 8.40 -6.53 -2.65
N GLY A 69 9.54 -7.22 -2.60
CA GLY A 69 10.85 -6.62 -2.39
C GLY A 69 11.75 -7.50 -1.52
N PRO A 70 13.05 -7.15 -1.39
CA PRO A 70 13.92 -7.79 -0.40
C PRO A 70 13.45 -7.52 1.04
N SER A 71 12.80 -6.37 1.24
CA SER A 71 12.02 -5.99 2.41
C SER A 71 10.78 -5.23 1.93
N VAL A 72 9.72 -5.21 2.74
CA VAL A 72 8.62 -4.27 2.52
C VAL A 72 9.19 -2.85 2.57
N ASP A 73 8.77 -2.02 1.63
CA ASP A 73 9.10 -0.60 1.57
C ASP A 73 8.72 0.12 2.87
N ASP A 74 9.56 1.05 3.33
CA ASP A 74 9.38 1.70 4.63
C ASP A 74 8.20 2.70 4.64
N GLY A 75 7.96 3.38 3.52
CA GLY A 75 6.75 4.17 3.25
C GLY A 75 5.51 3.29 3.35
N THR A 76 5.45 2.23 2.54
CA THR A 76 4.35 1.25 2.53
C THR A 76 4.08 0.69 3.94
N ALA A 77 5.11 0.31 4.70
CA ALA A 77 4.96 -0.18 6.06
C ALA A 77 4.40 0.88 7.03
N THR A 78 4.79 2.14 6.87
CA THR A 78 4.27 3.27 7.65
C THR A 78 2.79 3.50 7.36
N GLU A 79 2.40 3.47 6.09
CA GLU A 79 1.02 3.65 5.63
C GLU A 79 0.09 2.55 6.16
N ILE A 80 0.56 1.29 6.13
CA ILE A 80 -0.13 0.14 6.75
C ILE A 80 -0.37 0.40 8.24
N GLY A 81 0.65 0.87 8.97
CA GLY A 81 0.54 1.16 10.40
C GLY A 81 -0.48 2.26 10.72
N ILE A 82 -0.46 3.36 9.95
CA ILE A 82 -1.43 4.46 10.07
C ILE A 82 -2.85 3.93 9.87
N PHE A 83 -3.09 3.22 8.77
CA PHE A 83 -4.42 2.71 8.45
C PHE A 83 -4.92 1.68 9.47
N TRP A 84 -4.05 0.76 9.90
CA TRP A 84 -4.38 -0.23 10.92
C TRP A 84 -4.78 0.43 12.24
N SER A 85 -4.07 1.49 12.65
CA SER A 85 -4.44 2.25 13.84
C SER A 85 -5.83 2.88 13.70
N GLU A 86 -6.14 3.45 12.54
CA GLU A 86 -7.43 4.09 12.29
C GLU A 86 -8.60 3.09 12.25
N MET A 87 -8.38 1.88 11.72
CA MET A 87 -9.37 0.79 11.71
C MET A 87 -9.92 0.46 13.11
N ARG A 88 -9.15 0.73 14.17
CA ARG A 88 -9.57 0.48 15.55
C ARG A 88 -10.63 1.44 16.06
N HIS A 89 -10.79 2.57 15.36
CA HIS A 89 -11.67 3.66 15.77
C HIS A 89 -12.76 3.95 14.72
N ASP A 90 -12.47 3.73 13.43
CA ASP A 90 -13.37 4.01 12.32
C ASP A 90 -13.90 2.72 11.66
N LYS A 91 -15.19 2.45 11.83
CA LYS A 91 -15.90 1.27 11.26
C LYS A 91 -16.10 1.34 9.74
N THR A 92 -15.82 2.50 9.12
CA THR A 92 -15.85 2.63 7.66
C THR A 92 -14.64 1.97 7.02
N LYS A 93 -13.54 1.78 7.76
CA LYS A 93 -12.36 1.02 7.34
C LYS A 93 -12.68 -0.47 7.29
N LYS A 94 -12.32 -1.13 6.19
CA LYS A 94 -12.72 -2.51 5.88
C LYS A 94 -11.57 -3.50 6.00
N GLY A 95 -10.33 -3.08 5.80
CA GLY A 95 -9.18 -3.97 5.91
C GLY A 95 -7.96 -3.49 5.14
N ILE A 96 -6.87 -4.24 5.29
CA ILE A 96 -5.63 -4.08 4.54
C ILE A 96 -5.39 -5.39 3.80
N ILE A 97 -5.23 -5.32 2.49
CA ILE A 97 -4.99 -6.49 1.63
C ILE A 97 -3.54 -6.47 1.17
N GLY A 98 -2.80 -7.54 1.45
CA GLY A 98 -1.42 -7.71 1.00
C GLY A 98 -1.35 -8.29 -0.42
N LEU A 99 -0.73 -7.56 -1.35
CA LEU A 99 -0.38 -8.05 -2.68
C LEU A 99 1.08 -8.53 -2.70
N VAL A 100 1.26 -9.80 -3.07
CA VAL A 100 2.57 -10.44 -3.18
C VAL A 100 2.63 -11.20 -4.48
N THR A 101 3.71 -11.01 -5.24
CA THR A 101 4.01 -11.78 -6.44
C THR A 101 5.26 -12.65 -6.29
N ASP A 102 6.04 -12.45 -5.23
CA ASP A 102 7.20 -13.29 -4.94
C ASP A 102 6.81 -14.77 -4.74
N THR A 103 7.17 -15.58 -5.72
CA THR A 103 6.87 -17.02 -5.73
C THR A 103 7.46 -17.78 -4.54
N ARG A 104 8.52 -17.27 -3.91
CA ARG A 104 9.13 -17.88 -2.71
C ARG A 104 8.21 -17.72 -1.50
N VAL A 105 7.60 -16.54 -1.37
CA VAL A 105 6.60 -16.20 -0.35
C VAL A 105 5.34 -17.04 -0.60
N ILE A 106 4.85 -17.09 -1.84
CA ILE A 106 3.64 -17.84 -2.20
C ILE A 106 3.76 -19.35 -1.90
N ARG A 107 4.95 -19.95 -2.14
CA ARG A 107 5.19 -21.40 -1.96
C ARG A 107 5.32 -21.83 -0.51
N ASP A 108 5.68 -20.91 0.38
CA ASP A 108 5.85 -21.19 1.81
C ASP A 108 4.95 -20.26 2.64
N ARG A 109 3.65 -20.58 2.67
CA ARG A 109 2.63 -19.81 3.40
C ARG A 109 2.90 -19.71 4.90
N ASN A 110 3.76 -20.58 5.44
CA ASN A 110 4.13 -20.55 6.84
C ASN A 110 5.16 -19.45 7.14
N MET A 111 5.80 -18.85 6.12
CA MET A 111 6.75 -17.73 6.23
C MET A 111 7.80 -17.95 7.31
N VAL A 112 8.34 -19.17 7.40
CA VAL A 112 9.39 -19.47 8.38
C VAL A 112 10.67 -18.76 7.91
N ASP A 113 11.19 -17.90 8.80
CA ASP A 113 12.32 -16.95 8.68
C ASP A 113 13.17 -16.94 7.39
N GLY A 114 13.41 -15.73 6.87
CA GLY A 114 14.44 -15.43 5.87
C GLY A 114 13.98 -15.39 4.41
N LYS A 115 12.67 -15.51 4.16
CA LYS A 115 12.10 -15.54 2.79
C LYS A 115 10.90 -14.63 2.57
N GLY A 116 10.45 -13.87 3.56
CA GLY A 116 9.14 -13.25 3.51
C GLY A 116 8.94 -12.03 4.40
N ILE A 117 7.80 -11.41 4.16
CA ILE A 117 7.27 -10.18 4.78
C ILE A 117 7.50 -10.16 6.30
N ASN A 118 7.97 -9.02 6.81
CA ASN A 118 8.14 -8.78 8.24
C ASN A 118 6.87 -9.18 9.03
N LEU A 119 7.02 -9.97 10.09
CA LEU A 119 5.88 -10.52 10.83
C LEU A 119 4.99 -9.45 11.48
N PHE A 120 5.53 -8.28 11.82
CA PHE A 120 4.74 -7.16 12.34
C PHE A 120 3.84 -6.57 11.26
N VAL A 121 4.38 -6.35 10.06
CA VAL A 121 3.57 -5.93 8.88
C VAL A 121 2.54 -7.00 8.53
N ARG A 122 2.93 -8.28 8.55
CA ARG A 122 2.02 -9.41 8.31
C ARG A 122 0.84 -9.43 9.28
N GLY A 123 1.04 -9.02 10.53
CA GLY A 123 -0.02 -8.96 11.54
C GLY A 123 -1.11 -7.92 11.25
N CYS A 124 -0.88 -7.00 10.30
CA CYS A 124 -1.83 -5.95 9.92
C CYS A 124 -2.63 -6.28 8.65
N VAL A 125 -2.22 -7.30 7.88
CA VAL A 125 -2.75 -7.57 6.53
C VAL A 125 -3.46 -8.92 6.47
N GLU A 126 -4.52 -9.00 5.65
CA GLU A 126 -5.26 -10.22 5.33
C GLU A 126 -4.79 -10.86 4.01
#